data_AF-A0A7S2P3H2-F1
#
_entry.id   AF-A0A7S2P3H2-F1
#
_cell.length_a   1.000
_cell.length_b   1.000
_cell.length_c   1.000
_cell.angle_alpha   90.00
_cell.angle_beta   90.00
_cell.angle_gamma   90.00
#
_symmetry.space_group_name_H-M   'P 1'
#
loop_
_entity.id
_entity.type
_entity.pdbx_description
1 polymer ?
#
loop_
_entity_poly.entity_id
_entity_poly.type
_entity_poly.pdbx_seq_one_letter_code
_entity_poly.pdbx_strand_id
1 'polypeptide(L)'
;FGKPHEGLEMAKAAELILEKPGMRSSMTHTIFVTQTCCYHWTSPLQDTIEPLLKGYQVGLEIGDNVKACYCLVGRMYYLFFTGRTLDSIQKELEAAANVMTQLKQDENELKITILLSSVKKLRGLDPEACDEMLDSILASAAETRNNLSAYVSVMKLEVFIFFQQWQEAVDLVQKAGNVRLFLSSTFVVVRYTFLEALAYLKAAQSSSGWK
;
A
#
# COMPACT_ATOMS: atom_id res chain seq x y z
N PHE A 1 -10.60 -12.54 -7.62
CA PHE A 1 -10.01 -11.82 -8.78
C PHE A 1 -10.62 -12.39 -10.05
N GLY A 2 -10.90 -11.61 -11.11
CA GLY A 2 -11.30 -12.27 -12.36
C GLY A 2 -11.90 -11.47 -13.51
N LYS A 3 -12.32 -10.22 -13.34
CA LYS A 3 -13.00 -9.46 -14.41
C LYS A 3 -12.39 -8.06 -14.61
N PRO A 4 -11.09 -7.95 -14.94
CA PRO A 4 -10.38 -6.66 -15.00
C PRO A 4 -10.96 -5.72 -16.07
N HIS A 5 -11.39 -6.25 -17.22
CA HIS A 5 -12.03 -5.45 -18.27
C HIS A 5 -13.40 -4.91 -17.84
N GLU A 6 -14.25 -5.73 -17.20
CA GLU A 6 -15.53 -5.24 -16.67
C GLU A 6 -15.32 -4.18 -15.58
N GLY A 7 -14.30 -4.37 -14.72
CA GLY A 7 -13.91 -3.38 -13.72
C GLY A 7 -13.44 -2.05 -14.33
N LEU A 8 -12.69 -2.10 -15.44
CA LEU A 8 -12.29 -0.92 -16.19
C LEU A 8 -13.51 -0.18 -16.79
N GLU A 9 -14.44 -0.92 -17.41
CA GLU A 9 -15.65 -0.31 -17.97
C GLU A 9 -16.53 0.33 -16.89
N MET A 10 -16.64 -0.30 -15.71
CA MET A 10 -17.32 0.31 -14.55
C MET A 10 -16.60 1.55 -14.04
N ALA A 11 -15.26 1.56 -14.01
CA ALA A 11 -14.48 2.72 -13.60
C ALA A 11 -14.73 3.92 -14.54
N LYS A 12 -14.67 3.70 -15.85
CA LYS A 12 -14.98 4.73 -16.85
C LYS A 12 -16.41 5.24 -16.71
N ALA A 13 -17.38 4.34 -16.52
CA ALA A 13 -18.77 4.73 -16.33
C ALA A 13 -18.97 5.59 -15.07
N ALA A 14 -18.30 5.24 -13.96
CA ALA A 14 -18.33 6.04 -12.73
C ALA A 14 -17.71 7.43 -12.93
N GLU A 15 -16.60 7.52 -13.67
CA GLU A 15 -15.95 8.79 -14.00
C GLU A 15 -16.83 9.68 -14.90
N LEU A 16 -17.51 9.11 -15.90
CA LEU A 16 -18.48 9.83 -16.73
C LEU A 16 -19.66 10.36 -15.91
N ILE A 17 -20.10 9.62 -14.88
CA ILE A 17 -21.15 10.10 -13.97
C ILE A 17 -20.68 11.35 -13.20
N LEU A 18 -19.39 11.46 -12.85
CA LEU A 18 -18.85 12.62 -12.15
C LEU A 18 -18.92 13.92 -12.96
N GLU A 19 -19.04 13.85 -14.28
CA GLU A 19 -19.18 15.03 -15.14
C GLU A 19 -20.54 15.72 -14.97
N LYS A 20 -21.53 15.04 -14.37
CA LYS A 20 -22.85 15.61 -14.11
C LYS A 20 -22.79 16.71 -13.03
N PRO A 21 -23.62 17.76 -13.15
CA PRO A 21 -23.73 18.78 -12.11
C PRO A 21 -24.04 18.19 -10.73
N GLY A 22 -23.39 18.71 -9.69
CA GLY A 22 -23.61 18.29 -8.30
C GLY A 22 -22.81 17.06 -7.84
N MET A 23 -22.00 16.44 -8.70
CA MET A 23 -21.26 15.21 -8.36
C MET A 23 -19.91 15.45 -7.67
N ARG A 24 -19.54 16.71 -7.39
CA ARG A 24 -18.23 17.06 -6.81
C ARG A 24 -17.93 16.33 -5.50
N SER A 25 -18.94 16.13 -4.65
CA SER A 25 -18.81 15.41 -3.37
C SER A 25 -18.43 13.93 -3.52
N SER A 26 -18.71 13.34 -4.67
CA SER A 26 -18.39 11.93 -4.95
C SER A 26 -17.03 11.74 -5.64
N MET A 27 -16.40 12.82 -6.11
CA MET A 27 -15.18 12.75 -6.91
C MET A 27 -14.05 12.03 -6.19
N THR A 28 -13.75 12.41 -4.95
CA THR A 28 -12.65 11.83 -4.18
C THR A 28 -12.83 10.34 -3.96
N HIS A 29 -14.05 9.90 -3.64
CA HIS A 29 -14.36 8.49 -3.47
C HIS A 29 -14.19 7.71 -4.78
N THR A 30 -14.77 8.21 -5.87
CA THR A 30 -14.67 7.55 -7.18
C THR A 30 -13.22 7.48 -7.65
N ILE A 31 -12.45 8.56 -7.50
CA ILE A 31 -11.01 8.55 -7.82
C ILE A 31 -10.30 7.50 -6.97
N PHE A 32 -10.47 7.50 -5.65
CA PHE A 32 -9.83 6.49 -4.79
C PHE A 32 -10.14 5.07 -5.26
N VAL A 33 -11.41 4.73 -5.44
CA VAL A 33 -11.83 3.36 -5.79
C VAL A 33 -11.34 2.97 -7.17
N THR A 34 -11.54 3.79 -8.19
CA THR A 34 -11.16 3.45 -9.56
C THR A 34 -9.64 3.28 -9.71
N GLN A 35 -8.87 4.20 -9.14
CA GLN A 35 -7.41 4.21 -9.26
C GLN A 35 -6.76 3.09 -8.46
N THR A 36 -7.29 2.77 -7.27
CA THR A 36 -6.71 1.70 -6.43
C THR A 36 -7.24 0.31 -6.75
N CYS A 37 -8.48 0.16 -7.24
CA CYS A 37 -9.12 -1.14 -7.41
C CYS A 37 -9.28 -1.61 -8.86
N CYS A 38 -9.23 -0.70 -9.84
CA CYS A 38 -9.57 -1.01 -11.24
C CYS A 38 -8.40 -0.80 -12.18
N TYR A 39 -7.83 0.41 -12.22
CA TYR A 39 -6.91 0.82 -13.29
C TYR A 39 -5.62 -0.01 -13.34
N HIS A 40 -5.00 -0.32 -12.20
CA HIS A 40 -3.74 -1.09 -12.16
C HIS A 40 -3.83 -2.51 -12.75
N TRP A 41 -5.03 -3.05 -12.97
CA TRP A 41 -5.21 -4.36 -13.61
C TRP A 41 -5.09 -4.34 -15.13
N THR A 42 -5.31 -3.17 -15.75
CA THR A 42 -5.41 -3.02 -17.21
C THR A 42 -4.56 -1.88 -17.74
N SER A 43 -4.01 -1.05 -16.86
CA SER A 43 -3.17 0.10 -17.15
C SER A 43 -1.91 0.04 -16.28
N PRO A 44 -0.80 0.65 -16.74
CA PRO A 44 0.40 0.77 -15.93
C PRO A 44 0.12 1.43 -14.57
N LEU A 45 0.78 0.94 -13.51
CA LEU A 45 0.55 1.46 -12.15
C LEU A 45 0.87 2.95 -12.04
N GLN A 46 1.89 3.44 -12.76
CA GLN A 46 2.29 4.85 -12.71
C GLN A 46 1.17 5.80 -13.15
N ASP A 47 0.26 5.35 -14.02
CA ASP A 47 -0.83 6.19 -14.55
C ASP A 47 -1.87 6.51 -13.46
N THR A 48 -1.88 5.76 -12.35
CA THR A 48 -2.78 5.99 -11.21
C THR A 48 -2.29 7.04 -10.22
N ILE A 49 -1.00 7.40 -10.26
CA ILE A 49 -0.34 8.24 -9.24
C ILE A 49 -0.84 9.68 -9.26
N GLU A 50 -0.90 10.30 -10.44
CA GLU A 50 -1.39 11.67 -10.60
C GLU A 50 -2.90 11.78 -10.33
N PRO A 51 -3.76 10.87 -10.83
CA PRO A 51 -5.16 10.81 -10.41
C PRO A 51 -5.35 10.72 -8.89
N LEU A 52 -4.54 9.91 -8.18
CA LEU A 52 -4.61 9.82 -6.72
C LEU A 52 -4.21 11.15 -6.04
N LEU A 53 -3.22 11.88 -6.58
CA LEU A 53 -2.89 13.22 -6.09
C LEU A 53 -4.07 14.19 -6.26
N LYS A 54 -4.74 14.16 -7.43
CA LYS A 54 -5.95 14.94 -7.69
C LYS A 54 -7.07 14.58 -6.71
N GLY A 55 -7.26 13.30 -6.43
CA GLY A 55 -8.24 12.83 -5.44
C GLY A 55 -7.96 13.42 -4.05
N TYR A 56 -6.70 13.38 -3.60
CA TYR A 56 -6.29 14.01 -2.35
C TYR A 56 -6.60 15.52 -2.33
N GLN A 57 -6.21 16.26 -3.36
CA GLN A 57 -6.45 17.71 -3.45
C GLN A 57 -7.94 18.06 -3.44
N VAL A 58 -8.75 17.40 -4.27
CA VAL A 58 -10.19 17.61 -4.32
C VAL A 58 -10.84 17.26 -2.99
N GLY A 59 -10.40 16.19 -2.33
CA GLY A 59 -10.90 15.80 -1.01
C GLY A 59 -10.66 16.89 0.04
N LEU A 60 -9.49 17.52 0.05
CA LEU A 60 -9.22 18.66 0.94
C LEU A 60 -10.11 19.86 0.63
N GLU A 61 -10.27 20.21 -0.65
CA GLU A 61 -11.09 21.35 -1.08
C GLU A 61 -12.56 21.23 -0.64
N ILE A 62 -13.10 20.01 -0.63
CA ILE A 62 -14.51 19.75 -0.26
C ILE A 62 -14.67 19.33 1.21
N GLY A 63 -13.59 19.27 1.98
CA GLY A 63 -13.60 18.86 3.39
C GLY A 63 -13.74 17.35 3.64
N ASP A 64 -13.58 16.49 2.62
CA ASP A 64 -13.55 15.04 2.76
C ASP A 64 -12.14 14.54 3.12
N ASN A 65 -11.69 14.90 4.32
CA ASN A 65 -10.33 14.61 4.80
C ASN A 65 -10.03 13.11 4.84
N VAL A 66 -11.03 12.28 5.20
CA VAL A 66 -10.88 10.83 5.30
C VAL A 66 -10.51 10.24 3.93
N LYS A 67 -11.26 10.55 2.88
CA LYS A 67 -10.99 10.01 1.55
C LYS A 67 -9.81 10.69 0.87
N ALA A 68 -9.54 11.95 1.20
CA ALA A 68 -8.30 12.62 0.79
C ALA A 68 -7.10 11.81 1.27
N CYS A 69 -7.06 11.46 2.56
CA CYS A 69 -5.97 10.68 3.13
C CYS A 69 -5.88 9.26 2.55
N TYR A 70 -7.00 8.60 2.21
CA TYR A 70 -6.94 7.34 1.47
C TYR A 70 -6.28 7.46 0.09
N CYS A 71 -6.59 8.52 -0.66
CA CYS A 71 -5.91 8.80 -1.93
C CYS A 71 -4.41 9.01 -1.73
N LEU A 72 -4.04 9.76 -0.68
CA LEU A 72 -2.64 10.04 -0.35
C LEU A 72 -1.87 8.77 0.03
N VAL A 73 -2.45 7.90 0.87
CA VAL A 73 -1.87 6.59 1.20
C VAL A 73 -1.65 5.76 -0.07
N GLY A 74 -2.67 5.64 -0.91
CA GLY A 74 -2.56 4.90 -2.19
C GLY A 74 -1.42 5.43 -3.05
N ARG A 75 -1.33 6.77 -3.21
CA ARG A 75 -0.26 7.43 -3.96
C ARG A 75 1.12 7.08 -3.41
N MET A 76 1.31 7.14 -2.10
CA MET A 76 2.61 6.87 -1.46
C MET A 76 3.08 5.44 -1.70
N TYR A 77 2.21 4.45 -1.52
CA TYR A 77 2.56 3.06 -1.79
C TYR A 77 2.87 2.84 -3.28
N TYR A 78 2.14 3.49 -4.19
CA TYR A 78 2.35 3.28 -5.62
C TYR A 78 3.62 3.97 -6.12
N LEU A 79 3.98 5.12 -5.56
CA LEU A 79 5.30 5.72 -5.79
C LEU A 79 6.44 4.80 -5.35
N PHE A 80 6.29 4.14 -4.20
CA PHE A 80 7.28 3.15 -3.75
C PHE A 80 7.37 1.97 -4.72
N PHE A 81 6.24 1.35 -5.08
CA PHE A 81 6.23 0.17 -5.96
C PHE A 81 6.64 0.46 -7.41
N THR A 82 6.49 1.70 -7.88
CA THR A 82 6.99 2.14 -9.20
C THR A 82 8.46 2.53 -9.20
N GLY A 83 9.16 2.42 -8.06
CA GLY A 83 10.61 2.60 -7.97
C GLY A 83 11.05 4.06 -7.84
N ARG A 84 10.24 4.95 -7.25
CA ARG A 84 10.71 6.28 -6.86
C ARG A 84 11.92 6.18 -5.92
N THR A 85 12.88 7.10 -6.07
CA THR A 85 14.10 7.08 -5.25
C THR A 85 13.77 7.21 -3.76
N LEU A 86 14.48 6.45 -2.93
CA LEU A 86 14.18 6.34 -1.50
C LEU A 86 14.34 7.66 -0.74
N ASP A 87 15.27 8.52 -1.18
CA ASP A 87 15.47 9.85 -0.59
C ASP A 87 14.31 10.82 -0.90
N SER A 88 13.78 10.76 -2.12
CA SER A 88 12.63 11.56 -2.55
C SER A 88 11.38 11.11 -1.82
N ILE A 89 11.08 9.81 -1.83
CA ILE A 89 9.85 9.30 -1.23
C ILE A 89 9.86 9.43 0.30
N GLN A 90 11.02 9.34 0.96
CA GLN A 90 11.10 9.59 2.41
C GLN A 90 10.58 11.01 2.75
N LYS A 91 10.99 12.04 2.00
CA LYS A 91 10.54 13.42 2.24
C LYS A 91 9.03 13.56 2.03
N GLU A 92 8.49 12.91 0.99
CA GLU A 92 7.05 12.90 0.71
C GLU A 92 6.26 12.18 1.83
N LEU A 93 6.80 11.09 2.38
CA LEU A 93 6.20 10.33 3.48
C LEU A 93 6.24 11.11 4.80
N GLU A 94 7.35 11.78 5.12
CA GLU A 94 7.46 12.63 6.31
C GLU A 94 6.47 13.79 6.26
N ALA A 95 6.30 14.42 5.08
CA ALA A 95 5.27 15.44 4.88
C ALA A 95 3.86 14.87 5.00
N ALA A 96 3.60 13.69 4.42
CA ALA A 96 2.29 13.03 4.49
C ALA A 96 1.92 12.65 5.93
N ALA A 97 2.86 12.15 6.74
CA ALA A 97 2.65 11.82 8.15
C ALA A 97 2.22 13.08 8.93
N ASN A 98 2.96 14.19 8.79
CA ASN A 98 2.62 15.46 9.44
C ASN A 98 1.21 15.94 9.08
N VAL A 99 0.82 15.82 7.80
CA VAL A 99 -0.54 16.17 7.37
C VAL A 99 -1.59 15.27 8.01
N MET A 100 -1.35 13.96 8.08
CA MET A 100 -2.30 13.02 8.67
C MET A 100 -2.51 13.28 10.16
N THR A 101 -1.46 13.64 10.89
CA THR A 101 -1.57 14.08 12.29
C THR A 101 -2.43 15.34 12.42
N GLN A 102 -2.20 16.35 11.58
CA GLN A 102 -3.00 17.59 11.59
C GLN A 102 -4.48 17.35 11.27
N LEU A 103 -4.76 16.40 10.38
CA LEU A 103 -6.11 16.01 9.98
C LEU A 103 -6.74 14.95 10.92
N LYS A 104 -6.03 14.52 11.98
CA LYS A 104 -6.46 13.49 12.94
C LYS A 104 -6.87 12.18 12.24
N GLN A 105 -6.03 11.72 11.31
CA GLN A 105 -6.24 10.51 10.51
C GLN A 105 -5.32 9.38 10.96
N ASP A 106 -5.44 8.98 12.23
CA ASP A 106 -4.50 8.10 12.93
C ASP A 106 -4.23 6.77 12.21
N GLU A 107 -5.26 6.10 11.67
CA GLU A 107 -5.08 4.84 10.93
C GLU A 107 -4.30 5.05 9.62
N ASN A 108 -4.55 6.15 8.92
CA ASN A 108 -3.81 6.47 7.69
C ASN A 108 -2.38 6.89 8.01
N GLU A 109 -2.17 7.61 9.11
CA GLU A 109 -0.84 7.95 9.63
C GLU A 109 -0.03 6.68 9.88
N LEU A 110 -0.61 5.68 10.56
CA LEU A 110 0.05 4.39 10.78
C LEU A 110 0.44 3.71 9.45
N LYS A 111 -0.40 3.75 8.41
CA LYS A 111 -0.04 3.20 7.09
C LYS A 111 1.13 3.90 6.44
N ILE A 112 1.23 5.23 6.59
CA ILE A 112 2.39 6.01 6.13
C ILE A 112 3.62 5.68 6.96
N THR A 113 3.48 5.58 8.28
CA THR A 113 4.57 5.23 9.20
C THR A 113 5.15 3.85 8.87
N ILE A 114 4.32 2.86 8.56
CA ILE A 114 4.79 1.54 8.11
C ILE A 114 5.71 1.67 6.88
N LEU A 115 5.26 2.39 5.85
CA LEU A 115 6.03 2.58 4.62
C LEU A 115 7.30 3.42 4.87
N LEU A 116 7.20 4.47 5.69
CA LEU A 116 8.33 5.33 6.07
C LEU A 116 9.42 4.55 6.80
N SER A 117 9.05 3.72 7.78
CA SER A 117 10.00 2.88 8.52
C SER A 117 10.70 1.89 7.60
N SER A 118 9.97 1.28 6.66
CA SER A 118 10.60 0.40 5.66
C SER A 118 11.52 1.15 4.70
N VAL A 119 11.15 2.36 4.25
CA VAL A 119 12.02 3.20 3.41
C VAL A 119 13.28 3.61 4.17
N LYS A 120 13.17 4.04 5.43
CA LYS A 120 14.31 4.39 6.28
C LYS A 120 15.24 3.20 6.49
N LYS A 121 14.69 2.01 6.78
CA LYS A 121 15.45 0.77 6.89
C LYS A 121 16.18 0.41 5.60
N LEU A 122 15.53 0.50 4.43
CA LEU A 122 16.18 0.28 3.13
C LEU A 122 17.29 1.28 2.83
N ARG A 123 17.24 2.48 3.43
CA ARG A 123 18.31 3.48 3.37
C ARG A 123 19.41 3.30 4.42
N GLY A 124 19.28 2.31 5.32
CA GLY A 124 20.21 2.12 6.43
C GLY A 124 20.09 3.18 7.53
N LEU A 125 18.94 3.84 7.65
CA LEU A 125 18.68 4.87 8.66
C LEU A 125 17.95 4.26 9.86
N ASP A 126 18.67 4.13 10.96
CA ASP A 126 18.19 3.58 12.23
C ASP A 126 17.36 2.27 12.05
N PRO A 127 17.96 1.21 11.47
CA PRO A 127 17.24 -0.02 11.16
C PRO A 127 16.56 -0.68 12.36
N GLU A 128 17.19 -0.62 13.54
CA GLU A 128 16.68 -1.19 14.78
C GLU A 128 15.41 -0.48 15.23
N ALA A 129 15.39 0.86 15.27
CA ALA A 129 14.18 1.60 15.61
C ALA A 129 13.06 1.39 14.58
N CYS A 130 13.41 1.22 13.30
CA CYS A 130 12.44 0.89 12.26
C CYS A 130 11.79 -0.48 12.49
N ASP A 131 12.55 -1.48 12.90
CA ASP A 131 12.03 -2.81 13.23
C ASP A 131 11.14 -2.79 14.47
N GLU A 132 11.58 -2.12 15.54
CA GLU A 132 10.78 -1.93 16.75
C GLU A 132 9.42 -1.26 16.46
N MET A 133 9.43 -0.25 15.59
CA MET A 133 8.21 0.44 15.17
C MET A 133 7.26 -0.49 14.39
N LEU A 134 7.78 -1.26 13.44
CA LEU A 134 6.97 -2.20 12.66
C LEU A 134 6.40 -3.32 13.54
N ASP A 135 7.19 -3.84 14.47
CA ASP A 135 6.77 -4.89 15.41
C ASP A 135 5.73 -4.38 16.41
N SER A 136 5.87 -3.14 16.88
CA SER A 136 4.88 -2.48 17.74
C SER A 136 3.52 -2.34 17.03
N ILE A 137 3.53 -1.87 15.78
CA ILE A 137 2.30 -1.74 14.98
C ILE A 137 1.68 -3.12 14.73
N LEU A 138 2.51 -4.13 14.39
CA LEU A 138 2.02 -5.49 14.18
C LEU A 138 1.37 -6.08 15.43
N ALA A 139 1.98 -5.88 16.61
CA ALA A 139 1.46 -6.33 17.89
C ALA A 139 0.09 -5.70 18.20
N SER A 140 -0.04 -4.36 18.02
CA SER A 140 -1.32 -3.67 18.22
C SER A 140 -2.42 -4.14 17.24
N ALA A 141 -2.04 -4.50 16.02
CA ALA A 141 -2.97 -4.94 14.99
C ALA A 141 -3.37 -6.42 15.13
N ALA A 142 -2.58 -7.22 15.85
CA ALA A 142 -2.83 -8.66 16.04
C ALA A 142 -4.10 -8.94 16.86
N GLU A 143 -4.44 -8.06 17.80
CA GLU A 143 -5.64 -8.17 18.64
C GLU A 143 -6.94 -8.09 17.82
N THR A 144 -6.90 -7.34 16.71
CA THR A 144 -8.09 -7.06 15.87
C THR A 144 -8.02 -7.70 14.48
N ARG A 145 -6.89 -8.30 14.10
CA ARG A 145 -6.60 -8.87 12.76
C ARG A 145 -7.17 -7.98 11.65
N ASN A 146 -6.64 -6.76 11.54
CA ASN A 146 -7.15 -5.73 10.64
C ASN A 146 -6.22 -5.49 9.44
N ASN A 147 -6.52 -4.44 8.65
CA ASN A 147 -5.71 -4.07 7.48
C ASN A 147 -4.27 -3.66 7.81
N LEU A 148 -3.98 -3.10 8.99
CA LEU A 148 -2.65 -2.63 9.37
C LEU A 148 -1.65 -3.79 9.46
N SER A 149 -2.05 -4.92 10.05
CA SER A 149 -1.17 -6.11 10.13
C SER A 149 -0.80 -6.62 8.73
N ALA A 150 -1.73 -6.52 7.78
CA ALA A 150 -1.49 -6.88 6.40
C ALA A 150 -0.49 -5.93 5.72
N TYR A 151 -0.60 -4.61 5.92
CA TYR A 151 0.37 -3.63 5.43
C TYR A 151 1.77 -3.85 6.03
N VAL A 152 1.88 -4.09 7.35
CA VAL A 152 3.16 -4.42 7.98
C VAL A 152 3.74 -5.69 7.36
N SER A 153 2.92 -6.73 7.16
CA SER A 153 3.38 -8.00 6.58
C SER A 153 3.93 -7.80 5.18
N VAL A 154 3.28 -7.01 4.32
CA VAL A 154 3.79 -6.73 2.96
C VAL A 154 5.13 -6.01 3.03
N MET A 155 5.23 -4.97 3.86
CA MET A 155 6.43 -4.14 3.90
C MET A 155 7.62 -4.84 4.58
N LYS A 156 7.40 -5.65 5.62
CA LYS A 156 8.44 -6.54 6.17
C LYS A 156 8.90 -7.55 5.12
N LEU A 157 7.97 -8.11 4.34
CA LEU A 157 8.30 -9.06 3.29
C LEU A 157 9.15 -8.43 2.16
N GLU A 158 8.85 -7.19 1.75
CA GLU A 158 9.70 -6.42 0.81
C GLU A 158 11.13 -6.29 1.33
N VAL A 159 11.27 -5.86 2.59
CA VAL A 159 12.58 -5.65 3.22
C VAL A 159 13.36 -6.96 3.34
N PHE A 160 12.72 -8.03 3.81
CA PHE A 160 13.36 -9.34 3.92
C PHE A 160 13.84 -9.87 2.58
N ILE A 161 13.01 -9.76 1.53
CA ILE A 161 13.38 -10.21 0.18
C ILE A 161 14.52 -9.35 -0.38
N PHE A 162 14.47 -8.02 -0.18
CA PHE A 162 15.52 -7.11 -0.64
C PHE A 162 16.88 -7.45 -0.01
N PHE A 163 16.91 -7.72 1.29
CA PHE A 163 18.11 -8.13 2.02
C PHE A 163 18.41 -9.64 1.94
N GLN A 164 17.64 -10.40 1.16
CA GLN A 164 17.81 -11.85 0.98
C GLN A 164 17.69 -12.66 2.29
N GLN A 165 16.90 -12.15 3.23
CA GLN A 165 16.52 -12.79 4.49
C GLN A 165 15.38 -13.80 4.24
N TRP A 166 15.69 -14.86 3.51
CA TRP A 166 14.70 -15.79 2.98
C TRP A 166 14.00 -16.60 4.07
N GLN A 167 14.69 -16.94 5.16
CA GLN A 167 14.09 -17.70 6.26
C GLN A 167 13.02 -16.85 6.96
N GLU A 168 13.35 -15.61 7.28
CA GLU A 168 12.45 -14.64 7.90
C GLU A 168 11.25 -14.32 7.00
N ALA A 169 11.47 -14.23 5.67
CA ALA A 169 10.41 -14.07 4.69
C ALA A 169 9.41 -15.25 4.71
N VAL A 170 9.91 -16.49 4.73
CA VAL A 170 9.07 -17.70 4.77
C VAL A 170 8.31 -17.80 6.08
N ASP A 171 9.00 -17.58 7.21
CA ASP A 171 8.41 -17.60 8.54
C ASP A 171 7.29 -16.55 8.66
N LEU A 172 7.51 -15.35 8.11
CA LEU A 172 6.51 -14.28 8.10
C LEU A 172 5.26 -14.69 7.32
N VAL A 173 5.44 -15.18 6.08
CA VAL A 173 4.32 -15.62 5.23
C VAL A 173 3.50 -16.73 5.91
N GLN A 174 4.17 -17.71 6.52
CA GLN A 174 3.49 -18.81 7.22
C GLN A 174 2.68 -18.32 8.43
N LYS A 175 3.16 -17.28 9.15
CA LYS A 175 2.50 -16.71 10.33
C LYS A 175 1.43 -15.67 10.00
N ALA A 176 1.57 -14.95 8.88
CA ALA A 176 0.72 -13.80 8.54
C ALA A 176 -0.74 -14.18 8.20
N GLY A 177 -1.03 -15.46 7.98
CA GLY A 177 -2.37 -15.94 7.64
C GLY A 177 -2.83 -15.40 6.27
N ASN A 178 -4.15 -15.22 6.10
CA ASN A 178 -4.70 -14.76 4.81
C ASN A 178 -4.69 -13.24 4.68
N VAL A 179 -3.49 -12.67 4.49
CA VAL A 179 -3.22 -11.23 4.29
C VAL A 179 -4.12 -10.63 3.18
N ARG A 180 -4.45 -11.41 2.15
CA ARG A 180 -5.22 -10.95 0.98
C ARG A 180 -6.65 -10.53 1.31
N LEU A 181 -7.25 -11.05 2.37
CA LEU A 181 -8.58 -10.66 2.81
C LEU A 181 -8.64 -9.18 3.22
N PHE A 182 -7.54 -8.65 3.73
CA PHE A 182 -7.49 -7.30 4.32
C PHE A 182 -6.95 -6.22 3.36
N LEU A 183 -6.37 -6.62 2.22
CA LEU A 183 -5.81 -5.73 1.20
C LEU A 183 -6.63 -5.71 -0.10
N SER A 184 -7.85 -6.26 -0.02
CA SER A 184 -8.72 -6.57 -1.15
C SER A 184 -8.71 -5.50 -2.24
N SER A 185 -8.50 -5.95 -3.47
CA SER A 185 -8.54 -5.17 -4.71
C SER A 185 -7.41 -4.15 -4.94
N THR A 186 -6.54 -3.85 -3.97
CA THR A 186 -5.44 -2.87 -4.18
C THR A 186 -4.20 -3.51 -4.83
N PHE A 187 -3.35 -2.73 -5.51
CA PHE A 187 -2.07 -3.24 -6.01
C PHE A 187 -1.17 -3.87 -4.92
N VAL A 188 -1.33 -3.46 -3.65
CA VAL A 188 -0.61 -4.05 -2.51
C VAL A 188 -0.83 -5.57 -2.43
N VAL A 189 -2.03 -6.06 -2.76
CA VAL A 189 -2.33 -7.51 -2.76
C VAL A 189 -1.61 -8.26 -3.88
N VAL A 190 -1.45 -7.60 -5.05
CA VAL A 190 -0.68 -8.13 -6.18
C VAL A 190 0.78 -8.23 -5.78
N ARG A 191 1.30 -7.18 -5.14
CA ARG A 191 2.68 -7.14 -4.67
C ARG A 191 2.95 -8.22 -3.62
N TYR A 192 2.10 -8.35 -2.61
CA TYR A 192 2.20 -9.42 -1.62
C TYR A 192 2.19 -10.81 -2.27
N THR A 193 1.30 -11.04 -3.24
CA THR A 193 1.20 -12.34 -3.92
C THR A 193 2.48 -12.69 -4.67
N PHE A 194 3.10 -11.70 -5.33
CA PHE A 194 4.38 -11.90 -6.00
C PHE A 194 5.50 -12.24 -5.00
N LEU A 195 5.60 -11.47 -3.92
CA LEU A 195 6.64 -11.66 -2.90
C LEU A 195 6.49 -12.99 -2.16
N GLU A 196 5.27 -13.39 -1.83
CA GLU A 196 4.96 -14.69 -1.23
C GLU A 196 5.44 -15.84 -2.12
N ALA A 197 5.10 -15.80 -3.41
CA ALA A 197 5.54 -16.80 -4.37
C ALA A 197 7.07 -16.85 -4.49
N LEU A 198 7.73 -15.69 -4.48
CA LEU A 198 9.19 -15.60 -4.54
C LEU A 198 9.86 -16.21 -3.29
N ALA A 199 9.32 -15.93 -2.10
CA ALA A 199 9.82 -16.51 -0.84
C ALA A 199 9.72 -18.04 -0.86
N TYR A 200 8.58 -18.60 -1.27
CA TYR A 200 8.43 -20.05 -1.39
C TYR A 200 9.30 -20.66 -2.48
N LEU A 201 9.46 -19.99 -3.63
CA LEU A 201 10.35 -20.46 -4.69
C LEU A 201 11.80 -20.55 -4.20
N LYS A 202 12.26 -19.58 -3.40
CA LYS A 202 13.59 -19.64 -2.80
C LYS A 202 13.73 -20.71 -1.74
N ALA A 203 12.73 -20.89 -0.89
CA ALA A 203 12.71 -22.00 0.06
C ALA A 203 12.85 -23.36 -0.64
N ALA A 204 12.09 -23.57 -1.73
CA ALA A 204 12.14 -24.79 -2.52
C ALA A 204 13.52 -25.02 -3.14
N GLN A 205 14.15 -23.99 -3.71
CA GLN A 205 15.51 -24.08 -4.27
C GLN A 205 16.57 -24.45 -3.22
N SER A 206 16.46 -23.91 -2.00
CA SER A 206 17.39 -24.23 -0.91
C SER A 206 17.16 -25.62 -0.30
N SER A 207 15.94 -26.16 -0.44
CA SER A 207 15.55 -27.47 0.10
C SER A 207 16.07 -28.66 -0.71
N SER A 208 16.68 -28.45 -1.89
CA SER A 208 17.21 -29.53 -2.73
C SER A 208 18.49 -30.14 -2.15
N GLY A 209 18.31 -30.96 -1.13
CA GLY A 209 19.21 -32.01 -0.68
C GLY A 209 18.99 -33.33 -1.43
N TRP A 210 18.77 -33.29 -2.75
CA TRP A 210 18.94 -34.49 -3.59
C TRP A 210 20.37 -34.52 -4.13
N LYS A 211 21.28 -34.98 -3.27
CA LYS A 211 22.50 -35.68 -3.64
C LYS A 211 22.40 -37.11 -3.15
#